data_AF-A0A538LR68-F1
#
_entry.id   AF-A0A538LR68-F1
#
_cell.length_a   1.000
_cell.length_b   1.000
_cell.length_c   1.000
_cell.angle_alpha   90.00
_cell.angle_beta   90.00
_cell.angle_gamma   90.00
#
_symmetry.space_group_name_H-M   'P 1'
#
loop_
_entity.id
_entity.type
_entity.pdbx_description
1 polymer ?
#
loop_
_entity_poly.entity_id
_entity_poly.type
_entity_poly.pdbx_seq_one_letter_code
_entity_poly.pdbx_strand_id
1 'polypeptide(L)'
;MTRTGDCRLWPRGRRTGRPRGSRARRALALAAAAACLTAGAARADGDPASDTLLLQNVFFPYSAPTRATESALQTAVNDVYARGDRVKVALVYDPTDLGSVGSLFGKPDDYAHFLGIELGLWYVGPVLVAMPAGFGVYDGGRSTGAEEGVLRSLHIDAGSPDDLARSTTVAVQRLAAAGALGSSDIRAPLVTVHPAFAQRGKETTLRFDVFDDSGRTKAVVRVYESHLLLATIASPMRFAIGARKAGVSWHVPVKLASRQLRYCVVAADPAGNRSASTCAPFLRVR
;
A
#
# COMPACT_ATOMS: atom_id res chain seq x y z
N MET A 1 -68.32 10.75 -53.71
CA MET A 1 -68.20 11.48 -54.99
C MET A 1 -67.13 12.54 -54.81
N THR A 2 -65.90 12.27 -55.28
CA THR A 2 -65.26 12.94 -56.44
C THR A 2 -65.00 14.44 -56.16
N ARG A 3 -63.81 15.01 -56.33
CA ARG A 3 -62.77 14.72 -57.33
C ARG A 3 -61.57 15.70 -57.13
N THR A 4 -60.37 15.25 -57.51
CA THR A 4 -59.26 15.96 -58.23
C THR A 4 -58.61 17.19 -57.58
N GLY A 5 -57.28 17.29 -57.44
CA GLY A 5 -56.22 17.31 -58.47
C GLY A 5 -55.53 18.70 -58.37
N ASP A 6 -54.27 18.99 -58.64
CA ASP A 6 -53.21 18.33 -59.42
C ASP A 6 -51.85 19.03 -59.08
N CYS A 7 -50.76 18.40 -59.50
CA CYS A 7 -49.35 18.73 -59.28
C CYS A 7 -48.86 20.03 -59.96
N ARG A 8 -47.70 20.56 -59.50
CA ARG A 8 -46.52 20.83 -60.36
C ARG A 8 -45.27 21.42 -59.64
N LEU A 9 -44.13 20.79 -59.97
CA LEU A 9 -42.81 21.35 -60.31
C LEU A 9 -41.73 21.65 -59.23
N TRP A 10 -40.57 21.04 -59.47
CA TRP A 10 -39.26 21.10 -58.80
C TRP A 10 -38.40 22.25 -59.38
N PRO A 11 -37.33 22.73 -58.69
CA PRO A 11 -35.99 22.38 -59.20
C PRO A 11 -34.92 22.14 -58.11
N ARG A 12 -33.97 21.25 -58.44
CA ARG A 12 -32.76 20.94 -57.67
C ARG A 12 -31.81 22.14 -57.70
N GLY A 13 -31.21 22.48 -56.56
CA GLY A 13 -30.23 23.56 -56.44
C GLY A 13 -29.05 23.25 -55.50
N ARG A 14 -27.98 22.70 -56.09
CA ARG A 14 -26.53 22.89 -55.82
C ARG A 14 -25.95 22.74 -54.39
N ARG A 15 -25.04 21.76 -54.27
CA ARG A 15 -23.90 21.75 -53.34
C ARG A 15 -23.01 22.98 -53.55
N THR A 16 -22.57 23.63 -52.47
CA THR A 16 -21.17 24.04 -52.18
C THR A 16 -21.09 24.80 -50.85
N GLY A 17 -20.02 24.57 -50.09
CA GLY A 17 -19.68 25.42 -48.93
C GLY A 17 -18.98 24.70 -47.78
N ARG A 18 -17.73 24.25 -47.99
CA ARG A 18 -16.86 23.73 -46.92
C ARG A 18 -16.28 24.94 -46.17
N PRO A 19 -16.53 25.15 -44.85
CA PRO A 19 -15.98 26.31 -44.18
C PRO A 19 -14.47 26.13 -43.95
N ARG A 20 -13.72 27.08 -44.49
CA ARG A 20 -12.30 27.34 -44.22
C ARG A 20 -12.14 27.74 -42.75
N GLY A 21 -11.74 26.80 -41.89
CA GLY A 21 -11.48 27.08 -40.47
C GLY A 21 -10.47 26.13 -39.81
N SER A 22 -9.75 25.33 -40.59
CA SER A 22 -8.86 24.27 -40.08
C SER A 22 -7.50 24.78 -39.59
N ARG A 23 -7.06 25.97 -39.99
CA ARG A 23 -5.75 26.52 -39.59
C ARG A 23 -5.77 27.12 -38.18
N ALA A 24 -6.82 27.87 -37.83
CA ALA A 24 -6.96 28.46 -36.49
C ALA A 24 -7.15 27.38 -35.39
N ARG A 25 -7.92 26.33 -35.68
CA ARG A 25 -8.07 25.18 -34.77
C ARG A 25 -6.79 24.35 -34.60
N ARG A 26 -5.98 24.24 -35.66
CA ARG A 26 -4.66 23.58 -35.59
C ARG A 26 -3.65 24.41 -34.81
N ALA A 27 -3.65 25.73 -34.97
CA ALA A 27 -2.77 26.62 -34.22
C ALA A 27 -3.06 26.59 -32.71
N LEU A 28 -4.35 26.59 -32.32
CA LEU A 28 -4.74 26.47 -30.91
C LEU A 28 -4.40 25.08 -30.33
N ALA A 29 -4.58 24.01 -31.10
CA ALA A 29 -4.22 22.65 -30.68
C ALA A 29 -2.70 22.45 -30.56
N LEU A 30 -1.90 23.07 -31.43
CA LEU A 30 -0.43 23.05 -31.35
C LEU A 30 0.09 23.90 -30.18
N ALA A 31 -0.54 25.03 -29.87
CA ALA A 31 -0.19 25.84 -28.70
C ALA A 31 -0.53 25.13 -27.37
N ALA A 32 -1.67 24.44 -27.30
CA ALA A 32 -2.03 23.61 -26.14
C ALA A 32 -1.10 22.38 -26.00
N ALA A 33 -0.73 21.74 -27.12
CA ALA A 33 0.23 20.62 -27.10
C ALA A 33 1.64 21.08 -26.70
N ALA A 34 2.06 22.29 -27.09
CA ALA A 34 3.33 22.88 -26.67
C ALA A 34 3.35 23.25 -25.18
N ALA A 35 2.22 23.70 -24.61
CA ALA A 35 2.10 23.98 -23.18
C ALA A 35 2.12 22.70 -22.31
N CYS A 36 1.63 21.56 -22.83
CA CYS A 36 1.75 20.27 -22.15
C CYS A 36 3.17 19.66 -22.21
N LEU A 37 4.02 20.12 -23.13
CA LEU A 37 5.42 19.69 -23.22
C LEU A 37 6.36 20.44 -22.26
N THR A 38 5.86 21.53 -21.65
CA THR A 38 6.58 22.29 -20.60
C THR A 38 5.98 22.10 -19.21
N ALA A 39 4.96 21.25 -19.06
CA ALA A 39 4.61 20.71 -17.76
C ALA A 39 5.77 19.81 -17.33
N GLY A 40 6.79 20.42 -16.71
CA GLY A 40 7.77 19.68 -15.93
C GLY A 40 6.97 18.71 -15.06
N ALA A 41 7.36 17.43 -15.07
CA ALA A 41 6.70 16.39 -14.31
C ALA A 41 6.30 16.99 -12.97
N ALA A 42 5.01 17.19 -12.77
CA ALA A 42 4.51 17.66 -11.49
C ALA A 42 4.91 16.55 -10.53
N ARG A 43 6.02 16.75 -9.81
CA ARG A 43 6.46 15.92 -8.70
C ARG A 43 5.49 16.21 -7.56
N ALA A 44 4.25 15.80 -7.76
CA ALA A 44 3.39 15.49 -6.65
C ALA A 44 3.93 14.18 -6.09
N ASP A 45 4.76 14.27 -5.06
CA ASP A 45 4.77 13.34 -3.93
C ASP A 45 5.46 14.06 -2.77
N GLY A 46 4.68 14.28 -1.71
CA GLY A 46 5.03 15.16 -0.61
C GLY A 46 6.28 14.69 0.12
N ASP A 47 6.46 13.38 0.23
CA ASP A 47 7.61 12.69 0.82
C ASP A 47 7.70 11.22 0.29
N PRO A 48 8.74 10.84 -0.47
CA PRO A 48 8.92 9.48 -1.01
C PRO A 48 9.00 8.35 0.03
N ALA A 49 9.47 8.63 1.26
CA ALA A 49 9.61 7.60 2.27
C ALA A 49 8.23 7.14 2.78
N SER A 50 7.30 8.09 2.99
CA SER A 50 5.93 7.80 3.41
C SER A 50 5.23 6.81 2.47
N ASP A 51 5.34 6.98 1.15
CA ASP A 51 4.76 6.08 0.15
C ASP A 51 5.39 4.69 0.18
N THR A 52 6.72 4.64 0.29
CA THR A 52 7.48 3.39 0.25
C THR A 52 7.19 2.53 1.48
N LEU A 53 7.14 3.16 2.66
CA LEU A 53 7.03 2.47 3.94
C LEU A 53 5.62 1.91 4.23
N LEU A 54 4.62 2.25 3.43
CA LEU A 54 3.32 1.56 3.42
C LEU A 54 3.47 0.10 2.97
N LEU A 55 4.34 -0.15 1.99
CA LEU A 55 4.47 -1.45 1.34
C LEU A 55 5.78 -2.17 1.68
N GLN A 56 6.73 -1.46 2.27
CA GLN A 56 8.06 -1.96 2.63
C GLN A 56 8.39 -1.58 4.08
N ASN A 57 9.48 -2.12 4.62
CA ASN A 57 9.94 -1.75 5.97
C ASN A 57 11.18 -0.86 5.96
N VAL A 58 11.81 -0.68 4.79
CA VAL A 58 12.99 0.15 4.62
C VAL A 58 12.79 1.04 3.39
N PHE A 59 13.04 2.33 3.54
CA PHE A 59 13.22 3.26 2.44
C PHE A 59 14.72 3.53 2.28
N PHE A 60 15.21 3.44 1.05
CA PHE A 60 16.60 3.73 0.70
C PHE A 60 16.69 5.05 -0.07
N PRO A 61 17.79 5.81 0.09
CA PRO A 61 18.01 7.06 -0.62
C PRO A 61 18.11 6.83 -2.14
N TYR A 62 17.83 7.86 -2.94
CA TYR A 62 17.95 7.80 -4.40
C TYR A 62 19.38 7.50 -4.86
N SER A 63 20.36 8.07 -4.15
CA SER A 63 21.75 7.63 -4.21
C SER A 63 21.88 6.30 -3.47
N ALA A 64 21.44 5.22 -4.10
CA ALA A 64 21.28 3.93 -3.43
C ALA A 64 22.62 3.36 -2.92
N PRO A 65 22.63 2.72 -1.73
CA PRO A 65 23.74 1.89 -1.29
C PRO A 65 23.99 0.72 -2.25
N THR A 66 25.08 -0.01 -2.06
CA THR A 66 25.29 -1.27 -2.78
C THR A 66 24.22 -2.29 -2.38
N ARG A 67 23.83 -3.17 -3.30
CA ARG A 67 22.84 -4.24 -3.04
C ARG A 67 23.19 -5.11 -1.84
N ALA A 68 24.48 -5.31 -1.58
CA ALA A 68 24.93 -6.08 -0.42
C ALA A 68 24.57 -5.37 0.89
N THR A 69 24.82 -4.06 0.96
CA THR A 69 24.47 -3.24 2.13
C THR A 69 22.95 -3.10 2.29
N GLU A 70 22.20 -2.90 1.19
CA GLU A 70 20.73 -2.86 1.23
C GLU A 70 20.15 -4.17 1.79
N SER A 71 20.64 -5.31 1.28
CA SER A 71 20.22 -6.64 1.73
C SER A 71 20.53 -6.88 3.21
N ALA A 72 21.69 -6.41 3.69
CA ALA A 72 22.07 -6.52 5.09
C ALA A 72 21.11 -5.74 6.01
N LEU A 73 20.79 -4.50 5.67
CA LEU A 73 19.83 -3.70 6.43
C LEU A 73 18.43 -4.32 6.39
N GLN A 74 17.96 -4.72 5.20
CA GLN A 74 16.65 -5.35 5.05
C GLN A 74 16.55 -6.64 5.86
N THR A 75 17.62 -7.42 5.93
CA THR A 75 17.71 -8.64 6.76
C THR A 75 17.62 -8.29 8.24
N ALA A 76 18.37 -7.29 8.71
CA ALA A 76 18.30 -6.86 10.11
C ALA A 76 16.89 -6.41 10.52
N VAL A 77 16.19 -5.67 9.65
CA VAL A 77 14.80 -5.26 9.88
C VAL A 77 13.85 -6.46 9.83
N ASN A 78 14.03 -7.38 8.89
CA ASN A 78 13.23 -8.60 8.83
C ASN A 78 13.41 -9.47 10.08
N ASP A 79 14.59 -9.49 10.68
CA ASP A 79 14.87 -10.22 11.92
C ASP A 79 14.14 -9.60 13.13
N VAL A 80 13.95 -8.28 13.16
CA VAL A 80 13.08 -7.60 14.15
C VAL A 80 11.66 -8.15 14.01
N TYR A 81 11.12 -8.10 12.79
CA TYR A 81 9.79 -8.65 12.51
C TYR A 81 9.72 -10.13 12.84
N ALA A 82 10.74 -10.93 12.53
CA ALA A 82 10.77 -12.37 12.82
C ALA A 82 10.58 -12.67 14.32
N ARG A 83 11.05 -11.80 15.21
CA ARG A 83 10.93 -11.89 16.67
C ARG A 83 9.60 -11.38 17.24
N GLY A 84 8.81 -10.67 16.43
CA GLY A 84 7.49 -10.16 16.81
C GLY A 84 7.44 -8.66 17.09
N ASP A 85 8.60 -7.98 17.13
CA ASP A 85 8.68 -6.53 17.16
C ASP A 85 8.47 -5.94 15.76
N ARG A 86 8.36 -4.61 15.66
CA ARG A 86 8.08 -3.91 14.40
C ARG A 86 8.95 -2.65 14.34
N VAL A 87 9.44 -2.31 13.14
CA VAL A 87 10.14 -1.04 12.91
C VAL A 87 10.07 -0.67 11.43
N LYS A 88 9.75 0.59 11.14
CA LYS A 88 9.94 1.17 9.80
C LYS A 88 11.21 2.00 9.80
N VAL A 89 12.02 1.87 8.75
CA VAL A 89 13.33 2.51 8.67
C VAL A 89 13.42 3.40 7.43
N ALA A 90 13.75 4.68 7.60
CA ALA A 90 14.02 5.59 6.50
C ALA A 90 15.50 6.00 6.51
N LEU A 91 16.22 5.67 5.44
CA LEU A 91 17.57 6.19 5.20
C LEU A 91 17.44 7.40 4.28
N VAL A 92 17.92 8.54 4.77
CA VAL A 92 17.89 9.82 4.06
C VAL A 92 19.32 10.31 3.98
N TYR A 93 19.95 10.18 2.82
CA TYR A 93 21.35 10.54 2.62
C TYR A 93 21.50 12.00 2.19
N ASP A 94 20.58 12.48 1.34
CA ASP A 94 20.61 13.84 0.81
C ASP A 94 19.21 14.51 0.85
N PRO A 95 19.13 15.85 0.74
CA PRO A 95 17.86 16.56 0.84
C PRO A 95 16.82 16.16 -0.23
N THR A 96 17.25 15.60 -1.37
CA THR A 96 16.33 15.23 -2.45
C THR A 96 15.53 13.97 -2.12
N ASP A 97 16.05 13.11 -1.25
CA ASP A 97 15.37 11.91 -0.74
C ASP A 97 14.06 12.24 -0.02
N LEU A 98 13.93 13.46 0.50
CA LEU A 98 12.76 13.97 1.22
C LEU A 98 11.68 14.59 0.32
N GLY A 99 11.92 14.67 -1.00
CA GLY A 99 10.97 15.29 -1.92
C GLY A 99 10.59 16.72 -1.53
N SER A 100 9.30 16.97 -1.26
CA SER A 100 8.81 18.32 -0.96
C SER A 100 9.12 18.79 0.46
N VAL A 101 9.50 17.89 1.37
CA VAL A 101 9.82 18.19 2.77
C VAL A 101 11.33 18.29 3.04
N GLY A 102 12.14 18.64 2.03
CA GLY A 102 13.60 18.80 2.13
C GLY A 102 14.09 19.74 3.25
N SER A 103 13.24 20.63 3.76
CA SER A 103 13.53 21.48 4.93
C SER A 103 13.72 20.72 6.26
N LEU A 104 13.34 19.44 6.30
CA LEU A 104 13.56 18.52 7.41
C LEU A 104 14.89 17.75 7.32
N PHE A 105 15.66 17.94 6.24
CA PHE A 105 16.99 17.33 6.13
C PHE A 105 17.91 17.82 7.25
N GLY A 106 18.65 16.89 7.85
CA GLY A 106 19.50 17.16 9.00
C GLY A 106 18.75 17.28 10.34
N LYS A 107 17.43 17.01 10.36
CA LYS A 107 16.58 17.04 11.56
C LYS A 107 15.89 15.68 11.74
N PRO A 108 16.66 14.63 12.11
CA PRO A 108 16.14 13.27 12.06
C PRO A 108 14.98 13.05 13.05
N ASP A 109 14.96 13.70 14.22
CA ASP A 109 13.85 13.62 15.17
C ASP A 109 12.56 14.26 14.61
N ASP A 110 12.66 15.49 14.09
CA ASP A 110 11.52 16.20 13.49
C ASP A 110 10.95 15.41 12.30
N TYR A 111 11.83 14.80 11.50
CA TYR A 111 11.42 13.99 10.38
C TYR A 111 10.81 12.64 10.80
N ALA A 112 11.36 11.97 11.82
CA ALA A 112 10.77 10.75 12.36
C ALA A 112 9.35 10.99 12.90
N HIS A 113 9.14 12.12 13.58
CA HIS A 113 7.83 12.57 14.03
C HIS A 113 6.88 12.84 12.85
N PHE A 114 7.31 13.61 11.85
CA PHE A 114 6.54 13.87 10.63
C PHE A 114 6.14 12.56 9.92
N LEU A 115 7.11 11.72 9.61
CA LEU A 115 6.92 10.47 8.88
C LEU A 115 5.99 9.51 9.64
N GLY A 116 6.14 9.42 10.97
CA GLY A 116 5.25 8.60 11.78
C GLY A 116 3.80 9.08 11.81
N ILE A 117 3.56 10.39 11.69
CA ILE A 117 2.21 10.95 11.53
C ILE A 117 1.65 10.59 10.16
N GLU A 118 2.43 10.76 9.08
CA GLU A 118 2.02 10.41 7.71
C GLU A 118 1.64 8.92 7.59
N LEU A 119 2.42 8.05 8.24
CA LEU A 119 2.14 6.62 8.29
C LEU A 119 0.98 6.25 9.23
N GLY A 120 0.56 7.17 10.10
CA GLY A 120 -0.25 6.89 11.28
C GLY A 120 -1.58 6.18 10.99
N LEU A 121 -2.16 6.35 9.80
CA LEU A 121 -3.38 5.63 9.40
C LEU A 121 -3.16 4.12 9.25
N TRP A 122 -1.98 3.71 8.78
CA TRP A 122 -1.65 2.35 8.38
C TRP A 122 -0.67 1.67 9.33
N TYR A 123 0.19 2.44 10.01
CA TYR A 123 1.21 1.95 10.92
C TYR A 123 1.32 2.85 12.13
N VAL A 124 1.23 2.26 13.32
CA VAL A 124 1.54 2.93 14.59
C VAL A 124 2.54 2.08 15.33
N GLY A 125 3.80 2.48 15.26
CA GLY A 125 4.94 1.75 15.81
C GLY A 125 6.24 2.54 15.65
N PRO A 126 7.39 1.94 16.00
CA PRO A 126 8.70 2.58 15.92
C PRO A 126 9.07 2.93 14.47
N VAL A 127 9.32 4.21 14.23
CA VAL A 127 9.89 4.75 12.99
C VAL A 127 11.30 5.22 13.31
N LEU A 128 12.30 4.58 12.69
CA LEU A 128 13.71 4.97 12.77
C LEU A 128 14.10 5.75 11.51
N VAL A 129 14.60 6.96 11.70
CA VAL A 129 15.20 7.77 10.64
C VAL A 129 16.72 7.79 10.83
N ALA A 130 17.46 7.60 9.74
CA ALA A 130 18.90 7.78 9.70
C ALA A 130 19.26 8.85 8.66
N MET A 131 19.97 9.88 9.12
CA MET A 131 20.52 10.97 8.29
C MET A 131 21.99 11.19 8.62
N PRO A 132 22.79 11.86 7.78
CA PRO A 132 24.15 12.23 8.14
C PRO A 132 24.29 13.00 9.47
N ALA A 133 23.25 13.73 9.88
CA ALA A 133 23.23 14.47 11.14
C ALA A 133 22.98 13.59 12.38
N GLY A 134 22.49 12.36 12.23
CA GLY A 134 22.15 11.49 13.35
C GLY A 134 20.97 10.55 13.08
N PHE A 135 20.58 9.84 14.14
CA PHE A 135 19.36 9.06 14.19
C PHE A 135 18.23 9.85 14.85
N GLY A 136 17.01 9.56 14.44
CA GLY A 136 15.80 10.06 15.08
C GLY A 136 14.77 8.95 15.15
N VAL A 137 13.90 9.00 16.16
CA VAL A 137 12.94 7.92 16.42
C VAL A 137 11.59 8.48 16.86
N TYR A 138 10.52 7.81 16.45
CA TYR A 138 9.16 8.12 16.88
C TYR A 138 8.32 6.85 17.00
N ASP A 139 7.50 6.72 18.06
CA ASP A 139 6.60 5.58 18.27
C ASP A 139 5.15 6.05 18.49
N GLY A 140 4.56 6.73 17.50
CA GLY A 140 3.13 7.04 17.51
C GLY A 140 2.64 7.86 18.72
N GLY A 141 3.51 8.73 19.26
CA GLY A 141 3.24 9.57 20.43
C GLY A 141 3.55 8.89 21.78
N ARG A 142 4.07 7.66 21.77
CA ARG A 142 4.57 6.96 22.97
C ARG A 142 6.00 7.40 23.30
N SER A 143 6.46 7.02 24.48
CA SER A 143 7.82 7.34 24.93
C SER A 143 8.85 6.55 24.14
N THR A 144 9.84 7.25 23.60
CA THR A 144 11.00 6.73 22.84
C THR A 144 12.27 6.64 23.69
N GLY A 145 12.17 6.73 25.02
CA GLY A 145 13.33 6.88 25.90
C GLY A 145 14.28 5.67 25.87
N ALA A 146 13.76 4.47 25.62
CA ALA A 146 14.57 3.26 25.48
C ALA A 146 15.37 3.28 24.16
N GLU A 147 14.72 3.65 23.07
CA GLU A 147 15.32 3.76 21.74
C GLU A 147 16.37 4.86 21.72
N GLU A 148 16.04 6.06 22.21
CA GLU A 148 16.97 7.18 22.34
C GLU A 148 18.19 6.82 23.19
N GLY A 149 17.99 6.10 24.30
CA GLY A 149 19.09 5.65 25.16
C GLY A 149 20.10 4.77 24.41
N VAL A 150 19.62 3.87 23.54
CA VAL A 150 20.48 3.06 22.67
C VAL A 150 21.14 3.92 21.60
N LEU A 151 20.37 4.73 20.87
CA LEU A 151 20.84 5.51 19.73
C LEU A 151 21.90 6.55 20.09
N ARG A 152 21.79 7.21 21.24
CA ARG A 152 22.78 8.20 21.71
C ARG A 152 24.18 7.63 21.92
N SER A 153 24.30 6.32 22.12
CA SER A 153 25.59 5.65 22.28
C SER A 153 26.28 5.29 20.95
N LEU A 154 25.57 5.45 19.83
CA LEU A 154 26.03 5.04 18.51
C LEU A 154 26.61 6.22 17.74
N HIS A 155 27.72 5.95 17.05
CA HIS A 155 28.24 6.86 16.04
C HIS A 155 27.57 6.58 14.69
N ILE A 156 27.36 7.63 13.91
CA ILE A 156 26.84 7.54 12.54
C ILE A 156 27.96 7.88 11.56
N ASP A 157 28.39 6.89 10.80
CA ASP A 157 29.23 7.11 9.62
C ASP A 157 28.32 7.35 8.42
N ALA A 158 28.51 8.47 7.74
CA ALA A 158 27.69 8.88 6.60
C ALA A 158 28.54 9.50 5.47
N GLY A 159 29.78 9.03 5.29
CA GLY A 159 30.64 9.45 4.18
C GLY A 159 30.16 8.98 2.80
N SER A 160 29.28 7.97 2.79
CA SER A 160 28.59 7.45 1.61
C SER A 160 27.21 6.89 2.01
N PRO A 161 26.29 6.65 1.06
CA PRO A 161 25.04 5.94 1.34
C PRO A 161 25.27 4.56 1.96
N ASP A 162 26.38 3.93 1.58
CA ASP A 162 26.84 2.64 2.07
C ASP A 162 27.24 2.69 3.55
N ASP A 163 27.95 3.74 3.96
CA ASP A 163 28.30 3.97 5.37
C ASP A 163 27.06 4.26 6.22
N LEU A 164 26.14 5.09 5.71
CA LEU A 164 24.89 5.42 6.40
C LEU A 164 24.04 4.15 6.62
N ALA A 165 23.94 3.30 5.60
CA ALA A 165 23.20 2.06 5.69
C ALA A 165 23.85 1.03 6.64
N ARG A 166 25.19 0.96 6.69
CA ARG A 166 25.91 0.15 7.69
C ARG A 166 25.65 0.64 9.12
N SER A 167 25.77 1.94 9.36
CA SER A 167 25.47 2.56 10.66
C SER A 167 24.03 2.27 11.09
N THR A 168 23.08 2.37 10.15
CA THR A 168 21.66 2.08 10.42
C THR A 168 21.42 0.60 10.71
N THR A 169 22.12 -0.30 10.02
CA THR A 169 22.05 -1.75 10.30
C THR A 169 22.48 -2.03 11.73
N VAL A 170 23.57 -1.41 12.19
CA VAL A 170 24.03 -1.52 13.59
C VAL A 170 22.99 -0.96 14.55
N ALA A 171 22.40 0.20 14.27
CA ALA A 171 21.35 0.79 15.10
C ALA A 171 20.15 -0.14 15.28
N VAL A 172 19.61 -0.69 14.18
CA VAL A 172 18.49 -1.65 14.22
C VAL A 172 18.84 -2.88 15.07
N GLN A 173 20.04 -3.44 14.88
CA GLN A 173 20.50 -4.60 15.65
C GLN A 173 20.63 -4.30 17.15
N ARG A 174 21.14 -3.11 17.50
CA ARG A 174 21.31 -2.69 18.90
C ARG A 174 19.98 -2.41 19.58
N LEU A 175 19.05 -1.76 18.88
CA LEU A 175 17.69 -1.53 19.36
C LEU A 175 16.97 -2.85 19.63
N ALA A 176 17.05 -3.79 18.69
CA ALA A 176 16.47 -5.13 18.84
C ALA A 176 17.11 -5.91 20.01
N ALA A 177 18.45 -5.89 20.12
CA ALA A 177 19.16 -6.59 21.20
C ALA A 177 18.84 -6.01 22.59
N ALA A 178 18.54 -4.72 22.68
CA ALA A 178 18.14 -4.05 23.91
C ALA A 178 16.65 -4.24 24.26
N GLY A 179 15.84 -4.84 23.37
CA GLY A 179 14.38 -4.90 23.52
C GLY A 179 13.71 -3.53 23.44
N ALA A 180 14.37 -2.54 22.84
CA ALA A 180 13.91 -1.15 22.79
C ALA A 180 12.77 -0.93 21.79
N LEU A 181 12.52 -1.88 20.87
CA LEU A 181 11.47 -1.78 19.83
C LEU A 181 10.10 -2.30 20.28
N GLY A 182 9.94 -2.58 21.58
CA GLY A 182 8.70 -3.10 22.16
C GLY A 182 7.57 -2.08 22.08
N SER A 183 6.72 -2.22 21.07
CA SER A 183 5.64 -1.26 20.77
C SER A 183 4.34 -1.99 20.48
N SER A 184 3.26 -1.59 21.17
CA SER A 184 1.95 -2.25 21.03
C SER A 184 1.39 -2.04 19.63
N ASP A 185 0.99 -3.14 19.01
CA ASP A 185 0.23 -3.11 17.77
C ASP A 185 -1.26 -2.89 18.05
N ILE A 186 -1.76 -1.75 17.55
CA ILE A 186 -3.15 -1.33 17.73
C ILE A 186 -3.90 -1.26 16.39
N ARG A 187 -3.25 -1.61 15.28
CA ARG A 187 -3.84 -1.50 13.94
C ARG A 187 -4.42 -2.83 13.54
N ALA A 188 -5.70 -2.81 13.18
CA ALA A 188 -6.36 -4.01 12.69
C ALA A 188 -5.96 -4.31 11.25
N PRO A 189 -5.86 -5.59 10.88
CA PRO A 189 -5.70 -5.98 9.49
C PRO A 189 -6.82 -5.41 8.60
N LEU A 190 -6.48 -5.08 7.35
CA LEU A 190 -7.45 -4.75 6.31
C LEU A 190 -7.69 -5.97 5.42
N VAL A 191 -8.95 -6.19 5.04
CA VAL A 191 -9.35 -7.30 4.15
C VAL A 191 -10.23 -6.82 3.01
N THR A 192 -9.83 -7.20 1.80
CA THR A 192 -10.63 -7.05 0.58
C THR A 192 -11.02 -8.43 0.06
N VAL A 193 -12.31 -8.68 -0.13
CA VAL A 193 -12.82 -10.00 -0.54
C VAL A 193 -13.29 -9.96 -1.98
N HIS A 194 -12.93 -10.98 -2.76
CA HIS A 194 -13.24 -11.03 -4.19
C HIS A 194 -14.46 -11.92 -4.47
N PRO A 195 -15.35 -11.58 -5.41
CA PRO A 195 -16.44 -12.48 -5.79
C PRO A 195 -15.94 -13.84 -6.27
N ALA A 196 -16.69 -14.90 -5.97
CA ALA A 196 -16.30 -16.28 -6.27
C ALA A 196 -17.23 -16.96 -7.28
N PHE A 197 -16.78 -18.12 -7.78
CA PHE A 197 -17.58 -19.03 -8.58
C PHE A 197 -17.55 -20.42 -7.94
N ALA A 198 -18.66 -21.15 -8.04
CA ALA A 198 -18.79 -22.47 -7.45
C ALA A 198 -19.43 -23.46 -8.43
N GLN A 199 -19.01 -24.72 -8.31
CA GLN A 199 -19.67 -25.86 -8.92
C GLN A 199 -19.95 -26.87 -7.81
N ARG A 200 -21.19 -27.36 -7.73
CA ARG A 200 -21.62 -28.32 -6.71
C ARG A 200 -20.78 -29.60 -6.78
N GLY A 201 -20.35 -30.08 -5.61
CA GLY A 201 -19.49 -31.26 -5.47
C GLY A 201 -18.04 -31.06 -5.92
N LYS A 202 -17.63 -29.82 -6.21
CA LYS A 202 -16.25 -29.48 -6.59
C LYS A 202 -15.62 -28.58 -5.54
N GLU A 203 -14.30 -28.59 -5.53
CA GLU A 203 -13.50 -27.65 -4.76
C GLU A 203 -13.46 -26.29 -5.46
N THR A 204 -13.46 -25.21 -4.68
CA THR A 204 -13.24 -23.85 -5.16
C THR A 204 -12.33 -23.09 -4.20
N THR A 205 -11.56 -22.14 -4.72
CA THR A 205 -10.71 -21.27 -3.91
C THR A 205 -11.41 -19.93 -3.67
N LEU A 206 -11.63 -19.61 -2.40
CA LEU A 206 -12.18 -18.33 -1.95
C LEU A 206 -11.02 -17.35 -1.77
N ARG A 207 -10.96 -16.31 -2.60
CA ARG A 207 -9.80 -15.40 -2.70
C ARG A 207 -10.06 -14.07 -2.03
N PHE A 208 -9.09 -13.58 -1.29
CA PHE A 208 -9.14 -12.29 -0.63
C PHE A 208 -7.72 -11.71 -0.54
N ASP A 209 -7.61 -10.39 -0.46
CA ASP A 209 -6.37 -9.71 -0.14
C ASP A 209 -6.39 -9.29 1.33
N VAL A 210 -5.23 -9.38 1.97
CA VAL A 210 -5.05 -8.97 3.36
C VAL A 210 -3.81 -8.08 3.47
N PHE A 211 -3.96 -6.98 4.20
CA PHE A 211 -2.87 -6.08 4.57
C PHE A 211 -2.83 -5.98 6.09
N ASP A 212 -1.62 -5.93 6.65
CA ASP A 212 -1.40 -5.75 8.08
C ASP A 212 0.03 -5.23 8.31
N ASP A 213 0.19 -4.36 9.28
CA ASP A 213 1.43 -3.60 9.50
C ASP A 213 2.46 -4.38 10.35
N SER A 214 2.02 -5.40 11.10
CA SER A 214 2.88 -6.44 11.68
C SER A 214 3.43 -7.41 10.63
N GLY A 215 2.82 -7.41 9.44
CA GLY A 215 3.09 -8.35 8.37
C GLY A 215 2.60 -9.77 8.66
N ARG A 216 1.97 -10.07 9.81
CA ARG A 216 1.48 -11.41 10.16
C ARG A 216 -0.03 -11.45 10.22
N THR A 217 -0.62 -12.29 9.36
CA THR A 217 -2.08 -12.46 9.35
C THR A 217 -2.52 -13.89 9.19
N LYS A 218 -3.60 -14.21 9.90
CA LYS A 218 -4.49 -15.35 9.61
C LYS A 218 -5.88 -14.81 9.33
N ALA A 219 -6.70 -15.59 8.64
CA ALA A 219 -8.08 -15.22 8.35
C ALA A 219 -9.04 -16.36 8.68
N VAL A 220 -10.25 -16.00 9.10
CA VAL A 220 -11.38 -16.91 9.24
C VAL A 220 -12.37 -16.58 8.14
N VAL A 221 -12.66 -17.57 7.31
CA VAL A 221 -13.60 -17.50 6.20
C VAL A 221 -14.85 -18.26 6.56
N ARG A 222 -16.00 -17.59 6.57
CA ARG A 222 -17.30 -18.19 6.81
C ARG A 222 -18.13 -18.18 5.54
N VAL A 223 -18.60 -19.35 5.12
CA VAL A 223 -19.41 -19.52 3.90
C VAL A 223 -20.87 -19.70 4.30
N TYR A 224 -21.76 -18.97 3.65
CA TYR A 224 -23.19 -18.99 3.93
C TYR A 224 -23.99 -19.32 2.67
N GLU A 225 -25.10 -20.02 2.87
CA GLU A 225 -26.21 -20.07 1.93
C GLU A 225 -27.37 -19.26 2.51
N SER A 226 -27.68 -18.12 1.88
CA SER A 226 -28.54 -17.09 2.46
C SER A 226 -28.05 -16.69 3.87
N HIS A 227 -28.69 -17.21 4.93
CA HIS A 227 -28.28 -16.99 6.32
C HIS A 227 -27.66 -18.23 7.00
N LEU A 228 -27.78 -19.41 6.38
CA LEU A 228 -27.28 -20.66 6.94
C LEU A 228 -25.75 -20.72 6.79
N LEU A 229 -25.04 -20.90 7.89
CA LEU A 229 -23.59 -21.13 7.88
C LEU A 229 -23.29 -22.54 7.36
N LEU A 230 -22.63 -22.63 6.21
CA LEU A 230 -22.24 -23.90 5.59
C LEU A 230 -20.84 -24.35 6.01
N ALA A 231 -19.91 -23.42 6.21
CA ALA A 231 -18.53 -23.73 6.56
C ALA A 231 -17.83 -22.59 7.31
N THR A 232 -16.89 -22.96 8.17
CA THR A 232 -15.89 -22.05 8.75
C THR A 232 -14.51 -22.63 8.46
N ILE A 233 -13.66 -21.85 7.79
CA ILE A 233 -12.35 -22.28 7.30
C ILE A 233 -11.32 -21.26 7.75
N ALA A 234 -10.21 -21.71 8.33
CA ALA A 234 -9.13 -20.83 8.74
C ALA A 234 -7.97 -20.89 7.72
N SER A 235 -7.40 -19.74 7.37
CA SER A 235 -6.08 -19.70 6.75
C SER A 235 -5.00 -19.82 7.83
N PRO A 236 -3.83 -20.41 7.51
CA PRO A 236 -2.69 -20.36 8.42
C PRO A 236 -2.23 -18.92 8.64
N MET A 237 -1.57 -18.68 9.78
CA MET A 237 -0.81 -17.45 10.01
C MET A 237 0.35 -17.40 9.03
N ARG A 238 0.47 -16.33 8.26
CA ARG A 238 1.57 -16.13 7.31
C ARG A 238 2.16 -14.74 7.44
N PHE A 239 3.47 -14.66 7.27
CA PHE A 239 4.21 -13.42 7.19
C PHE A 239 4.31 -12.94 5.74
N ALA A 240 3.97 -11.67 5.50
CA ALA A 240 4.29 -10.92 4.30
C ALA A 240 4.15 -9.44 4.59
N ILE A 241 5.14 -8.65 4.16
CA ILE A 241 5.07 -7.19 4.25
C ILE A 241 4.21 -6.66 3.10
N GLY A 242 3.38 -5.67 3.39
CA GLY A 242 2.44 -5.10 2.44
C GLY A 242 1.22 -6.00 2.16
N ALA A 243 0.49 -5.67 1.10
CA ALA A 243 -0.73 -6.38 0.76
C ALA A 243 -0.42 -7.77 0.16
N ARG A 244 -1.00 -8.81 0.75
CA ARG A 244 -0.84 -10.20 0.32
C ARG A 244 -2.13 -10.77 -0.24
N LYS A 245 -2.03 -11.39 -1.42
CA LYS A 245 -3.09 -12.23 -1.98
C LYS A 245 -3.18 -13.54 -1.20
N ALA A 246 -4.38 -13.88 -0.74
CA ALA A 246 -4.65 -15.05 0.08
C ALA A 246 -5.86 -15.82 -0.46
N GLY A 247 -6.03 -17.04 0.04
CA GLY A 247 -7.24 -17.79 -0.20
C GLY A 247 -7.32 -19.06 0.63
N VAL A 248 -8.52 -19.60 0.69
CA VAL A 248 -8.81 -20.90 1.30
C VAL A 248 -9.55 -21.78 0.31
N SER A 249 -9.28 -23.07 0.34
CA SER A 249 -10.04 -24.07 -0.39
C SER A 249 -11.32 -24.42 0.34
N TRP A 250 -12.42 -24.57 -0.39
CA TRP A 250 -13.70 -25.04 0.12
C TRP A 250 -14.32 -26.06 -0.83
N HIS A 251 -14.77 -27.20 -0.29
CA HIS A 251 -15.55 -28.17 -1.05
C HIS A 251 -17.03 -27.78 -1.05
N VAL A 252 -17.57 -27.46 -2.22
CA VAL A 252 -18.95 -26.99 -2.38
C VAL A 252 -19.92 -28.17 -2.23
N PRO A 253 -20.94 -28.10 -1.35
CA PRO A 253 -21.93 -29.15 -1.20
C PRO A 253 -22.62 -29.52 -2.52
N VAL A 254 -22.90 -30.82 -2.70
CA VAL A 254 -23.67 -31.32 -3.86
C VAL A 254 -25.13 -30.85 -3.81
N LYS A 255 -25.68 -30.72 -2.60
CA LYS A 255 -27.05 -30.26 -2.34
C LYS A 255 -27.00 -28.86 -1.73
N LEU A 256 -27.71 -27.93 -2.36
CA LEU A 256 -27.84 -26.53 -1.96
C LEU A 256 -29.32 -26.14 -2.04
N ALA A 257 -29.84 -25.44 -1.04
CA ALA A 257 -31.25 -25.08 -0.92
C ALA A 257 -31.64 -23.89 -1.81
N SER A 258 -30.88 -22.80 -1.78
CA SER A 258 -31.17 -21.54 -2.48
C SER A 258 -30.14 -21.21 -3.56
N ARG A 259 -28.93 -21.80 -3.49
CA ARG A 259 -27.75 -21.46 -4.32
C ARG A 259 -27.30 -20.00 -4.19
N GLN A 260 -27.87 -19.24 -3.26
CA GLN A 260 -27.45 -17.88 -2.94
C GLN A 260 -26.31 -17.95 -1.95
N LEU A 261 -25.11 -18.16 -2.47
CA LEU A 261 -23.92 -18.28 -1.66
C LEU A 261 -23.25 -16.92 -1.47
N ARG A 262 -22.70 -16.71 -0.29
CA ARG A 262 -21.74 -15.65 0.02
C ARG A 262 -20.68 -16.18 0.97
N TYR A 263 -19.52 -15.55 1.00
CA TYR A 263 -18.56 -15.82 2.05
C TYR A 263 -18.05 -14.52 2.64
N CYS A 264 -17.72 -14.56 3.92
CA CYS A 264 -17.21 -13.43 4.68
C CYS A 264 -15.86 -13.77 5.28
N VAL A 265 -14.99 -12.78 5.34
CA VAL A 265 -13.61 -12.94 5.82
C VAL A 265 -13.38 -11.96 6.96
N VAL A 266 -12.78 -12.46 8.03
CA VAL A 266 -12.23 -11.66 9.12
C VAL A 266 -10.77 -12.06 9.31
N ALA A 267 -9.85 -11.12 9.15
CA ALA A 267 -8.44 -11.33 9.46
C ALA A 267 -8.12 -10.97 10.90
N ALA A 268 -7.07 -11.59 11.43
CA ALA A 268 -6.51 -11.29 12.74
C ALA A 268 -4.98 -11.38 12.69
N ASP A 269 -4.34 -10.53 13.48
CA ASP A 269 -2.89 -10.48 13.67
C ASP A 269 -2.47 -11.24 14.97
N PRO A 270 -1.17 -11.27 15.32
CA PRO A 270 -0.71 -11.83 16.59
C PRO A 270 -1.07 -11.01 17.83
N ALA A 271 -1.28 -9.69 17.69
CA ALA A 271 -1.66 -8.80 18.78
C ALA A 271 -3.14 -8.92 19.19
N GLY A 272 -3.94 -9.63 18.38
CA GLY A 272 -5.35 -9.88 18.62
C GLY A 272 -6.28 -8.87 17.94
N ASN A 273 -5.74 -7.93 17.16
CA ASN A 273 -6.56 -7.02 16.38
C ASN A 273 -7.29 -7.79 15.28
N ARG A 274 -8.48 -7.30 14.91
CA ARG A 274 -9.36 -7.99 13.96
C ARG A 274 -9.91 -7.03 12.94
N SER A 275 -9.89 -7.43 11.68
CA SER A 275 -10.54 -6.69 10.61
C SER A 275 -12.06 -6.64 10.83
N ALA A 276 -12.71 -5.66 10.19
CA ALA A 276 -14.14 -5.75 9.94
C ALA A 276 -14.47 -7.03 9.14
N SER A 277 -15.70 -7.53 9.27
CA SER A 277 -16.19 -8.64 8.46
C SER A 277 -16.58 -8.16 7.07
N THR A 278 -15.75 -8.47 6.08
CA THR A 278 -16.01 -8.14 4.67
C THR A 278 -16.58 -9.37 3.96
N CYS A 279 -17.62 -9.21 3.13
CA CYS A 279 -18.28 -10.32 2.44
C CYS A 279 -18.30 -10.13 0.93
N ALA A 280 -18.25 -11.24 0.18
CA ALA A 280 -18.47 -11.26 -1.26
C ALA A 280 -19.47 -12.36 -1.66
N PRO A 281 -20.29 -12.12 -2.70
CA PRO A 281 -21.20 -13.12 -3.23
C PRO A 281 -20.47 -14.13 -4.12
N PHE A 282 -21.13 -15.25 -4.39
CA PHE A 282 -20.79 -16.10 -5.52
C PHE A 282 -21.58 -15.63 -6.74
N LEU A 283 -20.89 -15.24 -7.81
CA LEU A 283 -21.53 -14.72 -9.02
C LEU A 283 -22.22 -15.83 -9.83
N ARG A 284 -21.77 -17.09 -9.67
CA ARG A 284 -22.39 -18.25 -10.30
C ARG A 284 -22.18 -19.52 -9.49
N VAL A 285 -23.24 -20.30 -9.35
CA VAL A 285 -23.24 -21.62 -8.71
C VAL A 285 -23.85 -22.64 -9.67
N ARG A 286 -23.03 -23.54 -10.22
CA ARG A 286 -23.44 -24.55 -11.21
C ARG A 286 -23.65 -25.93 -10.62
#